data_AF-A0A0C2H431-F1
#
_entry.id   AF-A0A0C2H431-F1
#
_cell.length_a   1.000
_cell.length_b   1.000
_cell.length_c   1.000
_cell.angle_alpha   90.00
_cell.angle_beta   90.00
_cell.angle_gamma   90.00
#
_symmetry.space_group_name_H-M   'P 1'
#
loop_
_entity.id
_entity.type
_entity.pdbx_description
1 polymer ?
#
loop_
_entity_poly.entity_id
_entity_poly.type
_entity_poly.pdbx_seq_one_letter_code
_entity_poly.pdbx_strand_id
1 'polypeptide(L)'
;MCSTSGNVYSSVEMLDLPRLGSPILCTRCCFAGHPRCGVYVVPRLVIIPDTNPVQKPAGAQIPLLCKVDGVSEAARPGIIWIKHDGLDRTGNVEVKSLDHQTMSLLIKNASSEDSGVYTCQAQIGSHLLSKTVDVIIFENFAFADKRTDIGYVMATASVNVSCENLPEHRAQTYSF
;
A
#
# COMPACT_ATOMS: atom_id res chain seq x y z
N MET A 1 15.15 -28.92 -34.31
CA MET A 1 14.11 -29.06 -35.35
C MET A 1 12.82 -29.41 -34.62
N CYS A 2 11.83 -28.52 -34.58
CA CYS A 2 10.52 -28.86 -34.01
C CYS A 2 9.54 -29.03 -35.17
N SER A 3 9.11 -30.27 -35.35
CA SER A 3 8.15 -30.75 -36.34
C SER A 3 6.72 -30.40 -35.94
N THR A 4 5.91 -30.05 -36.95
CA THR A 4 4.48 -29.79 -36.84
C THR A 4 3.68 -31.08 -36.70
N SER A 5 3.14 -31.33 -35.52
CA SER A 5 1.96 -32.18 -35.36
C SER A 5 1.39 -32.04 -33.96
N GLY A 6 0.11 -31.66 -33.87
CA GLY A 6 -0.83 -32.06 -32.83
C GLY A 6 -0.42 -31.88 -31.35
N ASN A 7 -1.22 -31.07 -30.66
CA ASN A 7 -1.25 -30.84 -29.20
C ASN A 7 -0.37 -29.70 -28.69
N VAL A 8 -1.07 -28.64 -28.32
CA VAL A 8 -0.54 -27.50 -27.56
C VAL A 8 -0.20 -28.00 -26.15
N TYR A 9 1.07 -28.27 -25.90
CA TYR A 9 1.62 -28.31 -24.54
C TYR A 9 2.55 -27.10 -24.40
N SER A 10 2.03 -26.03 -23.78
CA SER A 10 2.88 -24.94 -23.30
C SER A 10 3.48 -25.34 -21.96
N SER A 11 4.70 -25.88 -21.97
CA SER A 11 5.58 -25.82 -20.80
C SER A 11 6.49 -24.61 -20.98
N VAL A 12 6.27 -23.57 -20.18
CA VAL A 12 7.19 -22.44 -20.09
C VAL A 12 8.13 -22.76 -18.94
N GLU A 13 9.31 -23.29 -19.24
CA GLU A 13 10.40 -23.35 -18.25
C GLU A 13 10.93 -21.93 -18.03
N MET A 14 10.73 -21.40 -16.82
CA MET A 14 11.41 -20.20 -16.34
C MET A 14 12.87 -20.55 -16.06
N LEU A 15 13.76 -20.25 -17.00
CA LEU A 15 15.19 -20.25 -16.72
C LEU A 15 15.56 -18.95 -16.00
N ASP A 16 15.92 -19.07 -14.72
CA ASP A 16 16.53 -18.02 -13.91
C ASP A 16 17.84 -17.53 -14.57
N LEU A 17 17.83 -16.32 -15.14
CA LEU A 17 19.05 -15.65 -15.60
C LEU A 17 19.61 -14.74 -14.49
N PRO A 18 20.91 -14.79 -14.20
CA PRO A 18 21.50 -14.04 -13.11
C PRO A 18 21.62 -12.55 -13.46
N ARG A 19 21.13 -11.75 -12.52
CA ARG A 19 21.42 -10.34 -12.23
C ARG A 19 22.44 -9.66 -13.16
N LEU A 20 21.97 -8.96 -14.18
CA LEU A 20 22.71 -7.87 -14.80
C LEU A 20 21.82 -6.63 -14.82
N GLY A 21 22.26 -5.56 -14.17
CA GLY A 21 21.52 -4.32 -13.94
C GLY A 21 21.26 -3.48 -15.19
N SER A 22 20.38 -3.94 -16.08
CA SER A 22 19.68 -3.13 -17.09
C SER A 22 18.55 -3.96 -17.74
N PRO A 23 17.46 -3.34 -18.21
CA PRO A 23 16.32 -4.04 -18.79
C PRO A 23 16.69 -4.60 -20.17
N ILE A 24 17.23 -5.81 -20.22
CA ILE A 24 17.50 -6.50 -21.48
C ILE A 24 16.18 -7.11 -21.96
N LEU A 25 15.60 -6.49 -22.98
CA LEU A 25 14.51 -7.03 -23.80
C LEU A 25 14.77 -8.50 -24.13
N CYS A 26 13.81 -9.37 -23.84
CA CYS A 26 13.91 -10.78 -24.18
C CYS A 26 13.93 -10.95 -25.72
N THR A 27 14.89 -11.76 -26.13
CA THR A 27 15.28 -12.20 -27.46
C THR A 27 14.10 -12.43 -28.42
N ARG A 28 14.13 -11.65 -29.50
CA ARG A 28 13.39 -11.73 -30.77
C ARG A 28 12.83 -13.13 -31.14
N CYS A 29 11.59 -13.43 -30.77
CA CYS A 29 10.78 -14.47 -31.42
C CYS A 29 10.09 -13.88 -32.66
N CYS A 30 10.80 -13.79 -33.78
CA CYS A 30 10.17 -13.56 -35.08
C CYS A 30 9.72 -14.90 -35.65
N PHE A 31 8.43 -15.25 -35.49
CA PHE A 31 7.82 -16.31 -36.29
C PHE A 31 7.87 -15.90 -37.76
N ALA A 32 8.46 -16.74 -38.61
CA ALA A 32 8.41 -16.58 -40.07
C ALA A 32 6.94 -16.62 -40.52
N GLY A 33 6.35 -15.44 -40.77
CA GLY A 33 4.99 -15.29 -41.31
C GLY A 33 3.94 -14.60 -40.43
N HIS A 34 4.27 -14.14 -39.21
CA HIS A 34 3.31 -13.39 -38.38
C HIS A 34 3.93 -12.13 -37.74
N PRO A 35 3.46 -10.91 -38.08
CA PRO A 35 4.07 -9.65 -37.68
C PRO A 35 3.76 -9.18 -36.25
N ARG A 36 3.35 -10.05 -35.33
CA ARG A 36 3.01 -9.65 -33.96
C ARG A 36 3.96 -10.29 -32.94
N CYS A 37 5.08 -9.62 -32.71
CA CYS A 37 5.87 -9.83 -31.51
C CYS A 37 5.05 -9.27 -30.33
N GLY A 38 4.43 -10.14 -29.54
CA GLY A 38 3.71 -9.71 -28.34
C GLY A 38 4.69 -9.23 -27.28
N VAL A 39 4.43 -8.07 -26.69
CA VAL A 39 5.17 -7.60 -25.51
C VAL A 39 4.63 -8.38 -24.31
N TYR A 40 5.47 -9.19 -23.68
CA TYR A 40 5.14 -9.84 -22.42
C TYR A 40 5.37 -8.84 -21.29
N VAL A 41 4.30 -8.45 -20.58
CA VAL A 41 4.38 -7.59 -19.40
C VAL A 41 4.30 -8.49 -18.17
N VAL A 42 5.24 -8.29 -17.24
CA VAL A 42 5.27 -9.05 -15.98
C VAL A 42 4.17 -8.50 -15.05
N PRO A 43 3.27 -9.36 -14.54
CA PRO A 43 2.25 -8.95 -13.59
C PRO A 43 2.85 -8.39 -12.29
N ARG A 44 2.29 -7.28 -11.78
CA ARG A 44 2.70 -6.71 -10.49
C ARG A 44 1.53 -6.12 -9.73
N LEU A 45 1.66 -6.09 -8.40
CA LEU A 45 0.70 -5.40 -7.54
C LEU A 45 1.08 -3.94 -7.36
N VAL A 46 0.08 -3.07 -7.40
CA VAL A 46 0.17 -1.64 -7.12
C VAL A 46 -0.81 -1.34 -6.00
N ILE A 47 -0.33 -0.69 -4.94
CA ILE A 47 -1.16 -0.20 -3.83
C ILE A 47 -1.21 1.32 -3.98
N ILE A 48 -2.40 1.90 -3.83
CA ILE A 48 -2.67 3.34 -3.91
C ILE A 48 -3.28 3.77 -2.56
N PRO A 49 -2.78 4.85 -1.93
CA PRO A 49 -1.65 5.67 -2.36
C PRO A 49 -0.32 4.89 -2.35
N ASP A 50 0.64 5.35 -3.15
CA ASP A 50 1.96 4.74 -3.32
C ASP A 50 2.94 5.10 -2.19
N THR A 51 2.56 6.06 -1.34
CA THR A 51 3.27 6.44 -0.12
C THR A 51 3.33 5.29 0.89
N ASN A 52 4.52 4.96 1.37
CA ASN A 52 4.72 4.02 2.46
C ASN A 52 5.70 4.62 3.49
N PRO A 53 5.29 4.89 4.76
CA PRO A 53 3.98 4.59 5.34
C PRO A 53 2.86 5.56 4.91
N VAL A 54 1.62 5.07 4.93
CA VAL A 54 0.41 5.90 4.85
C VAL A 54 0.11 6.44 6.24
N GLN A 55 0.28 7.75 6.42
CA GLN A 55 0.08 8.41 7.70
C GLN A 55 -1.22 9.24 7.67
N LYS A 56 -2.10 9.02 8.62
CA LYS A 56 -3.38 9.74 8.75
C LYS A 56 -3.74 10.01 10.21
N PRO A 57 -4.45 11.12 10.51
CA PRO A 57 -4.90 11.38 11.86
C PRO A 57 -6.01 10.38 12.28
N ALA A 58 -6.17 10.19 13.58
CA ALA A 58 -7.31 9.47 14.13
C ALA A 58 -8.65 10.11 13.68
N GLY A 59 -9.68 9.28 13.48
CA GLY A 59 -10.97 9.66 12.93
C GLY A 59 -11.01 9.80 11.40
N ALA A 60 -9.86 9.74 10.72
CA ALA A 60 -9.81 9.84 9.25
C ALA A 60 -10.44 8.62 8.56
N GLN A 61 -10.83 8.82 7.30
CA GLN A 61 -11.13 7.72 6.38
C GLN A 61 -9.91 7.42 5.51
N ILE A 62 -9.55 6.15 5.39
CA ILE A 62 -8.34 5.71 4.70
C ILE A 62 -8.71 4.74 3.58
N PRO A 63 -8.82 5.22 2.34
CA PRO A 63 -8.98 4.36 1.19
C PRO A 63 -7.63 3.80 0.75
N LEU A 64 -7.54 2.47 0.68
CA LEU A 64 -6.44 1.73 0.05
C LEU A 64 -7.00 1.00 -1.17
N LEU A 65 -6.35 1.15 -2.32
CA LEU A 65 -6.67 0.38 -3.51
C LEU A 65 -5.51 -0.56 -3.82
N CYS A 66 -5.81 -1.82 -4.09
CA CYS A 66 -4.86 -2.75 -4.64
C CYS A 66 -5.26 -3.11 -6.06
N LYS A 67 -4.36 -2.86 -7.01
CA LYS A 67 -4.54 -3.14 -8.43
C LYS A 67 -3.48 -4.12 -8.92
N VAL A 68 -3.89 -5.11 -9.71
CA VAL A 68 -3.00 -5.95 -10.50
C VAL A 68 -2.75 -5.24 -11.84
N ASP A 69 -1.49 -4.93 -12.12
CA ASP A 69 -1.06 -4.36 -13.40
C ASP A 69 -0.28 -5.41 -14.22
N GLY A 70 -0.24 -5.24 -15.54
CA GLY A 70 0.49 -6.15 -16.44
C GLY A 70 -0.23 -7.47 -16.72
N VAL A 71 -1.55 -7.53 -16.52
CA VAL A 71 -2.41 -8.67 -16.91
C VAL A 71 -3.41 -8.25 -17.97
N SER A 72 -3.95 -9.20 -18.73
CA SER A 72 -5.01 -8.92 -19.70
C SER A 72 -6.34 -8.60 -18.99
N GLU A 73 -7.21 -7.79 -19.60
CA GLU A 73 -8.55 -7.47 -19.08
C GLU A 73 -9.46 -8.68 -18.82
N ALA A 74 -9.21 -9.80 -19.52
CA ALA A 74 -9.93 -11.05 -19.30
C ALA A 74 -9.46 -11.83 -18.06
N ALA A 75 -8.32 -11.44 -17.47
CA ALA A 75 -7.80 -12.08 -16.28
C ALA A 75 -8.69 -11.75 -15.07
N ARG A 76 -8.92 -12.76 -14.23
CA ARG A 76 -9.71 -12.65 -13.00
C ARG A 76 -8.83 -13.06 -11.82
N PRO A 77 -7.86 -12.24 -11.40
CA PRO A 77 -7.04 -12.53 -10.24
C PRO A 77 -7.90 -12.65 -8.98
N GLY A 78 -7.57 -13.60 -8.11
CA GLY A 78 -8.13 -13.67 -6.76
C GLY A 78 -7.41 -12.68 -5.85
N ILE A 79 -7.91 -11.45 -5.72
CA ILE A 79 -7.32 -10.39 -4.90
C ILE A 79 -7.87 -10.44 -3.47
N ILE A 80 -7.00 -10.42 -2.47
CA ILE A 80 -7.37 -10.37 -1.05
C ILE A 80 -6.53 -9.34 -0.29
N TRP A 81 -7.11 -8.78 0.77
CA TRP A 81 -6.42 -7.96 1.75
C TRP A 81 -6.22 -8.75 3.04
N ILE A 82 -5.05 -8.60 3.66
CA ILE A 82 -4.67 -9.28 4.90
C ILE A 82 -4.00 -8.26 5.81
N LYS A 83 -4.30 -8.30 7.11
CA LYS A 83 -3.58 -7.56 8.15
C LYS A 83 -3.02 -8.58 9.14
N HIS A 84 -1.81 -8.35 9.65
CA HIS A 84 -1.11 -9.33 10.51
C HIS A 84 -1.91 -9.74 11.76
N ASP A 85 -2.62 -8.80 12.38
CA ASP A 85 -3.42 -9.02 13.59
C ASP A 85 -4.91 -9.27 13.31
N GLY A 86 -5.33 -9.28 12.04
CA GLY A 86 -6.73 -9.46 11.62
C GLY A 86 -7.31 -8.20 10.98
N LEU A 87 -8.01 -8.38 9.85
CA LEU A 87 -8.36 -7.26 8.96
C LEU A 87 -9.44 -6.32 9.53
N ASP A 88 -10.46 -6.88 10.19
CA ASP A 88 -11.63 -6.12 10.68
C ASP A 88 -11.91 -6.45 12.15
N ARG A 89 -10.98 -6.06 13.04
CA ARG A 89 -11.13 -6.27 14.49
C ARG A 89 -12.08 -5.28 15.14
N THR A 90 -12.09 -4.06 14.60
CA THR A 90 -12.80 -2.87 15.09
C THR A 90 -14.17 -2.70 14.42
N GLY A 91 -14.49 -3.51 13.39
CA GLY A 91 -15.76 -3.44 12.67
C GLY A 91 -15.88 -2.20 11.77
N ASN A 92 -14.77 -1.52 11.51
CA ASN A 92 -14.71 -0.27 10.76
C ASN A 92 -14.06 -0.41 9.38
N VAL A 93 -13.66 -1.63 9.00
CA VAL A 93 -13.00 -1.91 7.73
C VAL A 93 -14.00 -2.47 6.72
N GLU A 94 -14.08 -1.84 5.55
CA GLU A 94 -14.92 -2.27 4.46
C GLU A 94 -14.06 -2.68 3.26
N VAL A 95 -14.24 -3.92 2.79
CA VAL A 95 -13.53 -4.45 1.62
C VAL A 95 -14.51 -4.65 0.48
N LYS A 96 -14.17 -4.11 -0.70
CA LYS A 96 -15.00 -4.17 -1.91
C LYS A 96 -14.17 -4.41 -3.15
N SER A 97 -14.59 -5.35 -4.00
CA SER A 97 -14.09 -5.48 -5.37
C SER A 97 -14.64 -4.34 -6.21
N LEU A 98 -13.76 -3.51 -6.80
CA LEU A 98 -14.19 -2.43 -7.69
C LEU A 98 -14.32 -2.95 -9.13
N ASP A 99 -13.40 -3.81 -9.54
CA ASP A 99 -13.40 -4.51 -10.81
C ASP A 99 -12.71 -5.89 -10.64
N HIS A 100 -12.37 -6.59 -11.73
CA HIS A 100 -11.71 -7.90 -11.67
C HIS A 100 -10.24 -7.87 -11.27
N GLN A 101 -9.59 -6.71 -11.39
CA GLN A 101 -8.16 -6.49 -11.18
C GLN A 101 -7.89 -5.49 -10.04
N THR A 102 -8.93 -4.91 -9.44
CA THR A 102 -8.84 -3.88 -8.41
C THR A 102 -9.74 -4.20 -7.22
N MET A 103 -9.14 -4.24 -6.03
CA MET A 103 -9.86 -4.38 -4.76
C MET A 103 -9.57 -3.22 -3.82
N SER A 104 -10.62 -2.63 -3.29
CA SER A 104 -10.57 -1.55 -2.31
C SER A 104 -10.69 -2.07 -0.88
N LEU A 105 -9.97 -1.42 0.03
CA LEU A 105 -10.11 -1.50 1.46
C LEU A 105 -10.31 -0.08 1.98
N LEU A 106 -11.38 0.15 2.74
CA LEU A 106 -11.69 1.44 3.35
C LEU A 106 -11.74 1.28 4.87
N ILE A 107 -10.82 1.93 5.57
CA ILE A 107 -10.88 2.07 7.03
C ILE A 107 -11.72 3.32 7.33
N LYS A 108 -12.82 3.17 8.06
CA LYS A 108 -13.68 4.28 8.48
C LYS A 108 -13.36 4.68 9.91
N ASN A 109 -13.33 5.98 10.20
CA ASN A 109 -13.11 6.47 11.57
C ASN A 109 -11.88 5.81 12.21
N ALA A 110 -10.72 5.97 11.57
CA ALA A 110 -9.50 5.24 11.91
C ALA A 110 -9.06 5.48 13.36
N SER A 111 -8.62 4.43 14.02
CA SER A 111 -8.14 4.41 15.40
C SER A 111 -6.69 3.91 15.47
N SER A 112 -6.04 4.06 16.62
CA SER A 112 -4.68 3.56 16.83
C SER A 112 -4.57 2.04 16.61
N GLU A 113 -5.64 1.28 16.87
CA GLU A 113 -5.72 -0.18 16.64
C GLU A 113 -5.70 -0.56 15.15
N ASP A 114 -6.09 0.36 14.27
CA ASP A 114 -6.06 0.15 12.82
C ASP A 114 -4.64 0.34 12.25
N SER A 115 -3.69 0.84 13.05
CA SER A 115 -2.29 0.90 12.63
C SER A 115 -1.73 -0.51 12.43
N GLY A 116 -0.89 -0.68 11.42
CA GLY A 116 -0.24 -1.94 11.14
C GLY A 116 0.11 -2.16 9.68
N VAL A 117 0.55 -3.37 9.38
CA VAL A 117 0.97 -3.77 8.02
C VAL A 117 -0.20 -4.42 7.30
N TYR A 118 -0.62 -3.78 6.20
CA TYR A 118 -1.65 -4.29 5.31
C TYR A 118 -0.97 -4.92 4.09
N THR A 119 -1.32 -6.17 3.81
CA THR A 119 -0.80 -6.95 2.70
C THR A 119 -1.92 -7.17 1.69
N CYS A 120 -1.71 -6.73 0.46
CA CYS A 120 -2.51 -7.17 -0.66
C CYS A 120 -1.87 -8.40 -1.30
N GLN A 121 -2.66 -9.45 -1.51
CA GLN A 121 -2.25 -10.62 -2.27
C GLN A 121 -3.16 -10.81 -3.48
N ALA A 122 -2.59 -11.31 -4.57
CA ALA A 122 -3.36 -11.70 -5.75
C ALA A 122 -2.88 -13.03 -6.31
N GLN A 123 -3.83 -13.95 -6.52
CA GLN A 123 -3.59 -15.21 -7.19
C GLN A 123 -3.92 -15.11 -8.68
N ILE A 124 -2.92 -15.36 -9.55
CA ILE A 124 -3.06 -15.36 -11.02
C ILE A 124 -2.63 -16.73 -11.53
N GLY A 125 -3.60 -17.64 -11.72
CA GLY A 125 -3.28 -19.03 -12.07
C GLY A 125 -2.45 -19.70 -10.97
N SER A 126 -1.21 -20.08 -11.26
CA SER A 126 -0.25 -20.64 -10.30
C SER A 126 0.63 -19.60 -9.60
N HIS A 127 0.59 -18.33 -10.03
CA HIS A 127 1.44 -17.28 -9.48
C HIS A 127 0.73 -16.53 -8.36
N LEU A 128 1.38 -16.43 -7.20
CA LEU A 128 0.94 -15.62 -6.07
C LEU A 128 1.79 -14.35 -6.00
N LEU A 129 1.15 -13.19 -6.10
CA LEU A 129 1.76 -11.89 -5.89
C LEU A 129 1.41 -11.38 -4.50
N SER A 130 2.33 -10.66 -3.86
CA SER A 130 2.11 -10.02 -2.57
C SER A 130 2.77 -8.64 -2.54
N LYS A 131 2.09 -7.65 -1.96
CA LYS A 131 2.64 -6.31 -1.70
C LYS A 131 2.10 -5.78 -0.37
N THR A 132 2.96 -5.10 0.38
CA THR A 132 2.64 -4.57 1.71
C THR A 132 2.62 -3.05 1.72
N VAL A 133 1.86 -2.47 2.67
CA VAL A 133 1.86 -1.06 3.01
C VAL A 133 1.69 -0.91 4.52
N ASP A 134 2.47 -0.01 5.12
CA ASP A 134 2.39 0.33 6.54
C ASP A 134 1.41 1.48 6.71
N VAL A 135 0.42 1.30 7.59
CA VAL A 135 -0.56 2.34 7.96
C VAL A 135 -0.27 2.79 9.37
N ILE A 136 -0.10 4.09 9.55
CA ILE A 136 0.18 4.72 10.84
C ILE A 136 -0.91 5.75 11.13
N ILE A 137 -1.64 5.50 12.22
CA ILE A 137 -2.66 6.43 12.72
C ILE A 137 -2.05 7.24 13.85
N PHE A 138 -1.99 8.55 13.69
CA PHE A 138 -1.49 9.45 14.72
C PHE A 138 -2.65 10.23 15.36
N GLU A 139 -2.58 10.44 16.66
CA GLU A 139 -3.47 11.39 17.31
C GLU A 139 -2.93 12.80 17.10
N ASN A 140 -3.82 13.75 16.81
CA ASN A 140 -3.41 15.15 16.78
C ASN A 140 -3.33 15.70 18.21
N PHE A 141 -2.22 16.35 18.52
CA PHE A 141 -1.99 16.95 19.82
C PHE A 141 -1.78 18.46 19.66
N ALA A 142 -2.21 19.19 20.68
CA ALA A 142 -1.97 20.61 20.83
C ALA A 142 -1.29 20.86 22.17
N PHE A 143 -0.48 21.91 22.22
CA PHE A 143 0.09 22.36 23.48
C PHE A 143 -1.00 22.92 24.38
N ALA A 144 -1.00 22.49 25.64
CA ALA A 144 -1.91 23.00 26.67
C ALA A 144 -1.67 24.50 26.91
N ASP A 145 -0.40 24.90 26.99
CA ASP A 145 0.04 26.28 27.05
C ASP A 145 0.63 26.72 25.70
N LYS A 146 0.07 27.79 25.12
CA LYS A 146 0.53 28.38 23.85
C LYS A 146 1.44 29.59 24.05
N ARG A 147 1.80 29.93 25.30
CA ARG A 147 2.70 31.04 25.61
C ARG A 147 4.09 30.76 25.02
N THR A 148 4.47 31.56 24.03
CA THR A 148 5.80 31.52 23.41
C THR A 148 6.75 32.57 23.97
N ASP A 149 6.25 33.48 24.81
CA ASP A 149 7.06 34.54 25.44
C ASP A 149 7.10 34.41 26.96
N ILE A 150 8.33 34.31 27.47
CA ILE A 150 8.65 34.25 28.90
C ILE A 150 8.92 35.68 29.44
N GLY A 151 9.00 36.68 28.55
CA GLY A 151 9.27 38.07 28.92
C GLY A 151 10.73 38.25 29.38
N TYR A 152 10.95 39.24 30.24
CA TYR A 152 12.29 39.57 30.75
C TYR A 152 12.62 38.78 32.02
N VAL A 153 13.75 38.07 31.99
CA VAL A 153 14.26 37.27 33.12
C VAL A 153 15.48 37.95 33.72
N MET A 154 15.47 38.14 35.05
CA MET A 154 16.57 38.76 35.77
C MET A 154 17.84 37.91 35.74
N ALA A 155 19.02 38.53 35.71
CA ALA A 155 20.28 37.84 35.93
C ALA A 155 20.24 37.17 37.31
N THR A 156 20.56 35.87 37.38
CA THR A 156 20.45 34.95 38.56
C THR A 156 19.09 34.26 38.78
N ALA A 157 18.04 34.61 38.05
CA ALA A 157 16.77 33.88 38.16
C ALA A 157 16.81 32.54 37.39
N SER A 158 16.18 31.51 37.93
CA SER A 158 15.91 30.25 37.25
C SER A 158 14.46 30.20 36.80
N VAL A 159 14.22 29.93 35.51
CA VAL A 159 12.86 29.73 34.97
C VAL A 159 12.67 28.26 34.65
N ASN A 160 11.49 27.72 34.99
CA ASN A 160 11.07 26.39 34.58
C ASN A 160 10.16 26.50 33.36
N VAL A 161 10.58 25.91 32.24
CA VAL A 161 9.76 25.84 31.02
C VAL A 161 9.26 24.42 30.90
N SER A 162 7.96 24.25 31.13
CA SER A 162 7.27 22.97 31.00
C SER A 162 6.36 23.01 29.79
N CYS A 163 6.32 21.90 29.03
CA CYS A 163 5.38 21.73 27.93
C CYS A 163 4.47 20.54 28.22
N GLU A 164 3.17 20.74 28.10
CA GLU A 164 2.17 19.68 28.23
C GLU A 164 1.41 19.55 26.91
N ASN A 165 1.29 18.31 26.42
CA ASN A 165 0.55 17.98 25.21
C ASN A 165 -0.84 17.46 25.59
N LEU A 166 -1.87 17.97 24.94
CA LEU A 166 -3.25 17.49 25.08
C LEU A 166 -3.78 17.06 23.71
N PRO A 167 -4.67 16.05 23.62
CA PRO A 167 -5.38 15.74 22.39
C PRO A 167 -6.09 16.98 21.86
N GLU A 168 -6.04 17.24 20.55
CA GLU A 168 -6.56 18.48 19.95
C GLU A 168 -8.03 18.76 20.33
N HIS A 169 -8.87 17.72 20.39
CA HIS A 169 -10.28 17.84 20.79
C HIS A 169 -10.50 18.39 22.21
N ARG A 170 -9.48 18.34 23.09
CA ARG A 170 -9.53 18.82 24.47
C ARG A 170 -8.84 20.19 24.65
N ALA A 171 -7.97 20.60 23.72
CA ALA A 171 -7.24 21.86 23.82
C ALA A 171 -8.12 23.11 23.60
N GLN A 172 -9.31 22.96 23.01
CA GLN A 172 -10.26 24.06 22.79
C GLN A 172 -10.97 24.52 24.08
N THR A 173 -10.90 23.77 25.17
CA THR A 173 -11.58 24.10 26.45
C THR A 173 -10.78 25.05 27.34
N TYR A 174 -9.49 25.28 27.05
CA TYR A 174 -8.57 26.07 27.90
C TYR A 174 -8.25 27.47 27.35
N SER A 175 -8.94 27.92 26.29
CA SER A 175 -8.80 29.28 25.77
C SER A 175 -9.83 30.20 26.43
N PHE A 176 -9.47 30.80 27.58
CA PHE A 176 -10.20 31.91 28.21
C PHE A 176 -9.28 33.11 28.37
#